data_AF-A0A947VQP2-F1
#
_entry.id   AF-A0A947VQP2-F1
#
_cell.length_a   1.000
_cell.length_b   1.000
_cell.length_c   1.000
_cell.angle_alpha   90.00
_cell.angle_beta   90.00
_cell.angle_gamma   90.00
#
_symmetry.space_group_name_H-M   'P 1'
#
loop_
_entity.id
_entity.type
_entity.pdbx_description
1 polymer ?
#
loop_
_entity_poly.entity_id
_entity_poly.type
_entity_poly.pdbx_seq_one_letter_code
_entity_poly.pdbx_strand_id
1 'polypeptide(L)'
;MEWYVSWVSNNILLSAFIQFAALGTLGEVLGIVASKRKPSNKAFEWLAKAVVWGLLGVLVKYSFTGFKGFLAALVDKGFLPAACEDITILRALSLSVLTNSMFGPLLMVLHRTSDNLIAWTRGYKGIEKSLATLAWFWVPAHTVTFALPYEYQIGLAALWSVALGLIMGFTKRRS
;
A
#
# COMPACT_ATOMS: atom_id res chain seq x y z
N MET A 1 22.55 4.42 -5.58
CA MET A 1 21.33 3.63 -5.89
C MET A 1 21.61 2.14 -5.93
N GLU A 2 22.78 1.69 -6.40
CA GLU A 2 23.13 0.26 -6.47
C GLU A 2 23.03 -0.49 -5.13
N TRP A 3 23.43 0.14 -4.01
CA TRP A 3 23.30 -0.47 -2.69
C TRP A 3 21.85 -0.86 -2.38
N TYR A 4 20.89 0.01 -2.73
CA TYR A 4 19.47 -0.19 -2.44
C TYR A 4 18.92 -1.30 -3.31
N VAL A 5 19.23 -1.27 -4.61
CA VAL A 5 18.85 -2.31 -5.56
C VAL A 5 19.38 -3.68 -5.12
N SER A 6 20.65 -3.74 -4.72
CA SER A 6 21.28 -4.96 -4.20
C SER A 6 20.60 -5.44 -2.91
N TRP A 7 20.36 -4.54 -1.96
CA TRP A 7 19.70 -4.89 -0.70
C TRP A 7 18.29 -5.44 -0.90
N VAL A 8 17.45 -4.76 -1.69
CA VAL A 8 16.07 -5.18 -1.98
C VAL A 8 16.05 -6.50 -2.74
N SER A 9 16.95 -6.67 -3.71
CA SER A 9 17.02 -7.90 -4.51
C SER A 9 17.44 -9.11 -3.66
N ASN A 10 18.40 -8.93 -2.74
CA ASN A 10 18.86 -10.00 -1.85
C ASN A 10 17.91 -10.27 -0.68
N ASN A 11 17.07 -9.30 -0.32
CA ASN A 11 16.20 -9.37 0.87
C ASN A 11 14.77 -8.98 0.52
N ILE A 12 14.16 -9.64 -0.48
CA ILE A 12 12.88 -9.21 -1.08
C ILE A 12 11.78 -9.00 -0.03
N LEU A 13 11.57 -9.96 0.87
CA LEU A 13 10.51 -9.89 1.88
C LEU A 13 10.89 -9.01 3.06
N LEU A 14 12.14 -9.14 3.55
CA LEU A 14 12.61 -8.36 4.68
C LEU A 14 12.68 -6.86 4.37
N SER A 15 13.12 -6.50 3.16
CA SER A 15 13.12 -5.10 2.71
C SER A 15 11.71 -4.53 2.58
N ALA A 16 10.73 -5.33 2.13
CA ALA A 16 9.33 -4.92 2.11
C ALA A 16 8.79 -4.69 3.52
N PHE A 17 9.09 -5.61 4.45
CA PHE A 17 8.73 -5.49 5.86
C PHE A 17 9.30 -4.21 6.47
N ILE A 18 10.62 -3.99 6.37
CA ILE A 18 11.30 -2.84 7.00
C ILE A 18 10.79 -1.52 6.43
N GLN A 19 10.66 -1.42 5.10
CA GLN A 19 10.22 -0.18 4.45
C GLN A 19 8.79 0.19 4.84
N PHE A 20 7.86 -0.77 4.85
CA PHE A 20 6.49 -0.51 5.26
C PHE A 20 6.38 -0.27 6.77
N ALA A 21 7.10 -1.04 7.61
CA ALA A 21 7.12 -0.81 9.05
C ALA A 21 7.56 0.62 9.40
N ALA A 22 8.58 1.14 8.71
CA ALA A 22 9.07 2.50 8.92
C ALA A 22 8.13 3.56 8.31
N LEU A 23 7.87 3.49 7.01
CA LEU A 23 7.15 4.53 6.27
C LEU A 23 5.64 4.50 6.50
N GLY A 24 5.05 3.32 6.68
CA GLY A 24 3.64 3.18 7.05
C GLY A 24 3.35 3.80 8.42
N THR A 25 4.17 3.47 9.42
CA THR A 25 4.08 4.08 10.76
C THR A 25 4.29 5.59 10.71
N LEU A 26 5.29 6.06 9.94
CA LEU A 26 5.52 7.48 9.75
C LEU A 26 4.31 8.17 9.13
N GLY A 27 3.73 7.60 8.07
CA GLY A 27 2.53 8.13 7.42
C GLY A 27 1.34 8.24 8.38
N GLU A 28 1.16 7.25 9.25
CA GLU A 28 0.11 7.28 10.26
C GLU A 28 0.33 8.38 11.29
N VAL A 29 1.54 8.50 11.84
CA VAL A 29 1.91 9.57 12.78
C VAL A 29 1.68 10.94 12.13
N LEU A 30 2.17 11.14 10.91
CA LEU A 30 2.03 12.40 10.19
C LEU A 30 0.56 12.72 9.90
N GLY A 31 -0.27 11.72 9.56
CA GLY A 31 -1.71 11.91 9.39
C GLY A 31 -2.42 12.35 10.68
N ILE A 32 -2.04 11.77 11.82
CA ILE A 32 -2.57 12.17 13.13
C ILE A 32 -2.17 13.62 13.44
N VAL A 33 -0.90 13.96 13.28
CA VAL A 33 -0.36 15.30 13.55
C VAL A 33 -1.01 16.34 12.62
N ALA A 34 -1.14 16.05 11.33
CA ALA A 34 -1.80 16.92 10.36
C ALA A 34 -3.29 17.17 10.70
N SER A 35 -3.94 16.19 11.33
CA SER A 35 -5.32 16.32 11.84
C SER A 35 -5.44 17.09 13.16
N LYS A 36 -4.34 17.68 13.68
CA LYS A 36 -4.24 18.35 14.99
C LYS A 36 -4.58 17.45 16.19
N ARG A 37 -4.54 16.14 16.01
CA ARG A 37 -4.73 15.17 17.10
C ARG A 37 -3.37 14.80 17.68
N LYS A 38 -3.37 14.37 18.94
CA LYS A 38 -2.16 13.87 19.59
C LYS A 38 -2.02 12.36 19.34
N PRO A 39 -0.83 11.87 18.92
CA PRO A 39 -0.56 10.44 18.85
C PRO A 39 -0.66 9.79 20.23
N SER A 40 -0.88 8.47 20.27
CA SER A 40 -0.88 7.72 21.52
C SER A 40 0.49 7.83 22.21
N ASN A 41 0.50 7.96 23.54
CA ASN A 41 1.73 8.01 24.33
C ASN A 41 2.30 6.62 24.64
N LYS A 42 1.62 5.54 24.24
CA LYS A 42 2.03 4.17 24.56
C LYS A 42 3.00 3.64 23.49
N ALA A 43 4.27 3.49 23.86
CA ALA A 43 5.31 2.97 22.96
C ALA A 43 4.97 1.58 22.37
N PHE A 44 4.33 0.71 23.15
CA PHE A 44 3.94 -0.63 22.70
C PHE A 44 2.91 -0.60 21.56
N GLU A 45 1.96 0.35 21.57
CA GLU A 45 0.98 0.47 20.48
C GLU A 45 1.67 0.83 19.16
N TRP A 46 2.68 1.71 19.19
CA TRP A 46 3.45 2.07 18.02
C TRP A 46 4.34 0.95 17.51
N LEU A 47 4.93 0.16 18.41
CA LEU A 47 5.67 -1.04 18.03
C LEU A 47 4.77 -2.06 17.35
N ALA A 48 3.58 -2.34 17.92
CA ALA A 48 2.61 -3.25 17.34
C ALA A 48 2.15 -2.79 15.94
N LYS A 49 1.89 -1.48 15.78
CA LYS A 49 1.53 -0.88 14.49
C LYS A 49 2.65 -1.00 13.46
N ALA A 50 3.90 -0.77 13.85
CA ALA A 50 5.05 -0.94 12.96
C ALA A 50 5.18 -2.39 12.48
N VAL A 51 4.98 -3.37 13.36
CA VAL A 51 4.97 -4.79 12.98
C VAL A 51 3.83 -5.09 12.02
N VAL A 52 2.62 -4.60 12.29
CA VAL A 52 1.46 -4.76 11.39
C VAL A 52 1.76 -4.17 10.02
N TRP A 53 2.25 -2.93 9.96
CA TRP A 53 2.65 -2.30 8.70
C TRP A 53 3.69 -3.13 7.94
N GLY A 54 4.71 -3.65 8.63
CA GLY A 54 5.70 -4.52 8.01
C GLY A 54 5.08 -5.79 7.42
N LEU A 55 4.20 -6.46 8.15
CA LEU A 55 3.48 -7.65 7.65
C LEU A 55 2.59 -7.31 6.45
N LEU A 56 1.88 -6.18 6.49
CA LEU A 56 1.11 -5.69 5.34
C LEU A 56 2.01 -5.41 4.14
N GLY A 57 3.22 -4.87 4.34
CA GLY A 57 4.21 -4.67 3.29
C GLY A 57 4.63 -5.96 2.59
N VAL A 58 4.79 -7.05 3.37
CA VAL A 58 5.05 -8.39 2.81
C VAL A 58 3.86 -8.87 1.97
N LEU A 59 2.62 -8.70 2.45
CA LEU A 59 1.42 -9.05 1.68
C LEU A 59 1.30 -8.22 0.40
N VAL A 60 1.63 -6.93 0.44
CA VAL A 60 1.68 -6.07 -0.75
C VAL A 60 2.74 -6.57 -1.74
N LYS A 61 3.92 -7.02 -1.29
CA LYS A 61 4.94 -7.61 -2.16
C LYS A 61 4.45 -8.88 -2.86
N TYR A 62 3.80 -9.77 -2.12
CA TYR A 62 3.20 -10.97 -2.69
C TYR A 62 2.13 -10.61 -3.72
N SER A 63 1.24 -9.68 -3.36
CA SER A 63 0.19 -9.19 -4.25
C SER A 63 0.77 -8.62 -5.55
N PHE A 64 1.71 -7.68 -5.48
CA PHE A 64 2.33 -7.08 -6.66
C PHE A 64 2.99 -8.11 -7.57
N THR A 65 3.63 -9.14 -6.99
CA THR A 65 4.27 -10.20 -7.77
C THR A 65 3.22 -11.15 -8.37
N GLY A 66 2.20 -11.54 -7.60
CA GLY A 66 1.13 -12.41 -8.04
C GLY A 66 0.26 -11.80 -9.14
N PHE A 67 -0.12 -10.52 -9.02
CA PHE A 67 -0.94 -9.84 -10.03
C PHE A 67 -0.24 -9.64 -11.37
N LYS A 68 1.10 -9.63 -11.40
CA LYS A 68 1.86 -9.67 -12.66
C LYS A 68 1.64 -10.98 -13.40
N GLY A 69 1.72 -12.11 -12.68
CA GLY A 69 1.39 -13.42 -13.25
C GLY A 69 -0.07 -13.55 -13.62
N PHE A 70 -0.97 -13.00 -12.80
CA PHE A 70 -2.41 -12.99 -13.06
C PHE A 70 -2.75 -12.22 -14.34
N LEU A 71 -2.21 -11.02 -14.52
CA LEU A 71 -2.41 -10.23 -15.74
C LEU A 71 -1.90 -10.97 -16.98
N ALA A 72 -0.68 -11.51 -16.92
CA ALA A 72 -0.09 -12.27 -18.03
C ALA A 72 -0.97 -13.48 -18.41
N ALA A 73 -1.49 -14.21 -17.42
CA ALA A 73 -2.40 -15.33 -17.67
C ALA A 73 -3.73 -14.90 -18.32
N LEU A 74 -4.29 -13.75 -17.92
CA LEU A 74 -5.52 -13.23 -18.54
C LEU A 74 -5.29 -12.83 -20.01
N VAL A 75 -4.12 -12.28 -20.33
CA VAL A 75 -3.73 -11.93 -21.70
C VAL A 75 -3.48 -13.19 -22.52
N ASP A 76 -2.72 -14.16 -22.01
CA ASP A 76 -2.46 -15.45 -22.67
C ASP A 76 -3.75 -16.20 -23.05
N LYS A 77 -4.75 -16.18 -22.16
CA LYS A 77 -6.06 -16.80 -22.40
C LYS A 77 -7.01 -15.98 -23.27
N GLY A 78 -6.60 -14.79 -23.72
CA GLY A 78 -7.43 -13.91 -24.54
C GLY A 78 -8.57 -13.23 -23.79
N PHE A 79 -8.57 -13.26 -22.45
CA PHE A 79 -9.55 -12.52 -21.63
C PHE A 79 -9.26 -11.01 -21.61
N LEU A 80 -8.00 -10.62 -21.86
CA LEU A 80 -7.58 -9.23 -22.04
C LEU A 80 -6.78 -9.06 -23.34
N PRO A 81 -6.80 -7.87 -23.97
CA PRO A 81 -5.99 -7.60 -25.15
C PRO A 81 -4.49 -7.70 -24.85
N ALA A 82 -3.69 -8.18 -25.81
CA ALA A 82 -2.22 -8.21 -25.72
C ALA A 82 -1.59 -6.85 -25.38
N ALA A 83 -2.22 -5.76 -25.84
CA ALA A 83 -1.83 -4.39 -25.50
C ALA A 83 -1.75 -4.13 -23.98
N CYS A 84 -2.54 -4.83 -23.16
CA CYS A 84 -2.47 -4.74 -21.69
C CYS A 84 -1.17 -5.30 -21.10
N GLU A 85 -0.38 -6.03 -21.87
CA GLU A 85 0.95 -6.49 -21.47
C GLU A 85 2.07 -5.80 -22.25
N ASP A 86 1.86 -5.57 -23.55
CA ASP A 86 2.89 -5.04 -24.45
C ASP A 86 3.16 -3.55 -24.26
N ILE A 87 2.12 -2.76 -23.96
CA ILE A 87 2.25 -1.31 -23.80
C ILE A 87 2.53 -1.01 -22.33
N THR A 88 3.74 -0.54 -22.01
CA THR A 88 4.22 -0.31 -20.62
C THR A 88 3.22 0.45 -19.74
N ILE A 89 2.66 1.57 -20.23
CA ILE A 89 1.73 2.38 -19.42
C ILE A 89 0.38 1.68 -19.24
N LEU A 90 -0.10 0.97 -20.27
CA LEU A 90 -1.34 0.22 -20.18
C LEU A 90 -1.18 -0.99 -19.25
N ARG A 91 -0.04 -1.68 -19.31
CA ARG A 91 0.34 -2.73 -18.35
C ARG A 91 0.35 -2.22 -16.93
N ALA A 92 0.98 -1.07 -16.68
CA ALA A 92 1.03 -0.47 -15.35
C ALA A 92 -0.38 -0.10 -14.84
N LEU A 93 -1.22 0.46 -15.70
CA LEU A 93 -2.62 0.79 -15.38
C LEU A 93 -3.44 -0.47 -15.12
N SER A 94 -3.34 -1.50 -15.97
CA SER A 94 -4.04 -2.77 -15.82
C SER A 94 -3.65 -3.48 -14.51
N LEU A 95 -2.34 -3.54 -14.20
CA LEU A 95 -1.87 -4.08 -12.91
C LEU A 95 -2.43 -3.28 -11.74
N SER A 96 -2.45 -1.95 -11.85
CA SER A 96 -2.98 -1.07 -10.82
C SER A 96 -4.47 -1.31 -10.58
N VAL A 97 -5.27 -1.36 -11.64
CA VAL A 97 -6.71 -1.60 -11.56
C VAL A 97 -6.99 -2.98 -10.96
N LEU A 98 -6.33 -4.04 -11.44
CA LEU A 98 -6.53 -5.40 -10.93
C LEU A 98 -6.13 -5.51 -9.45
N THR A 99 -4.96 -5.01 -9.10
CA THR A 99 -4.46 -5.08 -7.71
C THR A 99 -5.37 -4.29 -6.76
N ASN A 100 -5.75 -3.06 -7.13
CA ASN A 100 -6.56 -2.21 -6.26
C ASN A 100 -8.04 -2.62 -6.18
N SER A 101 -8.60 -3.22 -7.22
CA SER A 101 -9.99 -3.69 -7.20
C SER A 101 -10.16 -4.99 -6.42
N MET A 102 -9.20 -5.91 -6.53
CA MET A 102 -9.30 -7.25 -5.92
C MET A 102 -8.61 -7.32 -4.55
N PHE A 103 -7.35 -6.88 -4.47
CA PHE A 103 -6.56 -6.97 -3.23
C PHE A 103 -6.71 -5.73 -2.34
N GLY A 104 -6.95 -4.56 -2.93
CA GLY A 104 -7.14 -3.31 -2.19
C GLY A 104 -8.19 -3.40 -1.07
N PRO A 105 -9.42 -3.90 -1.32
CA PRO A 105 -10.45 -4.00 -0.29
C PRO A 105 -10.05 -4.95 0.84
N LEU A 106 -9.44 -6.09 0.50
CA LEU A 106 -8.91 -7.04 1.48
C LEU A 106 -7.88 -6.35 2.39
N LEU A 107 -6.93 -5.62 1.82
CA LEU A 107 -5.90 -4.92 2.57
C LEU A 107 -6.49 -3.84 3.48
N MET A 108 -7.46 -3.06 3.00
CA MET A 108 -8.14 -2.02 3.78
C MET A 108 -8.88 -2.60 4.99
N VAL A 109 -9.56 -3.73 4.81
CA VAL A 109 -10.22 -4.44 5.91
C VAL A 109 -9.19 -4.98 6.89
N LEU A 110 -8.16 -5.69 6.43
CA LEU A 110 -7.12 -6.26 7.29
C LEU A 110 -6.40 -5.19 8.13
N HIS A 111 -6.02 -4.08 7.51
CA HIS A 111 -5.42 -2.96 8.22
C HIS A 111 -6.38 -2.38 9.26
N ARG A 112 -7.66 -2.18 8.92
CA ARG A 112 -8.65 -1.67 9.87
C ARG A 112 -8.90 -2.64 11.04
N THR A 113 -8.97 -3.94 10.77
CA THR A 113 -9.16 -4.97 11.79
C THR A 113 -7.98 -5.04 12.75
N SER A 114 -6.76 -4.98 12.22
CA SER A 114 -5.54 -4.99 13.04
C SER A 114 -5.39 -3.72 13.89
N ASP A 115 -5.70 -2.55 13.33
CA ASP A 115 -5.77 -1.29 14.10
C ASP A 115 -6.76 -1.38 15.27
N ASN A 116 -7.95 -1.91 15.00
CA ASN A 116 -8.99 -2.07 16.00
C ASN A 116 -8.54 -3.02 17.12
N LEU A 117 -7.85 -4.11 16.77
CA LEU A 117 -7.30 -5.06 17.74
C LEU A 117 -6.25 -4.43 18.64
N ILE A 118 -5.31 -3.66 18.06
CA ILE A 118 -4.26 -2.96 18.83
C ILE A 118 -4.88 -1.92 19.77
N ALA A 119 -5.84 -1.15 19.28
CA ALA A 119 -6.48 -0.07 20.04
C ALA A 119 -7.58 -0.57 20.99
N TRP A 120 -7.88 -1.87 21.02
CA TRP A 120 -9.02 -2.45 21.75
C TRP A 120 -10.35 -1.77 21.42
N THR A 121 -10.53 -1.38 20.16
CA THR A 121 -11.76 -0.75 19.65
C THR A 121 -12.48 -1.70 18.69
N ARG A 122 -13.74 -1.39 18.38
CA ARG A 122 -14.54 -2.15 17.41
C ARG A 122 -15.17 -1.22 16.40
N GLY A 123 -15.47 -1.77 15.22
CA GLY A 123 -16.26 -1.11 14.19
C GLY A 123 -15.46 -0.59 13.00
N TYR A 124 -16.18 -0.39 11.90
CA TYR A 124 -15.60 -0.05 10.59
C TYR A 124 -16.02 1.34 10.10
N LYS A 125 -16.48 2.22 11.00
CA LYS A 125 -16.88 3.58 10.66
C LYS A 125 -15.75 4.29 9.90
N GLY A 126 -16.04 4.83 8.72
CA GLY A 126 -15.07 5.50 7.86
C GLY A 126 -14.38 4.59 6.84
N ILE A 127 -14.65 3.28 6.83
CA ILE A 127 -14.05 2.35 5.85
C ILE A 127 -14.49 2.68 4.43
N GLU A 128 -15.69 3.22 4.24
CA GLU A 128 -16.20 3.68 2.94
C GLU A 128 -15.28 4.76 2.34
N LYS A 129 -14.75 5.66 3.17
CA LYS A 129 -13.78 6.67 2.74
C LYS A 129 -12.43 6.04 2.41
N SER A 130 -11.99 5.07 3.21
CA SER A 130 -10.75 4.31 2.93
C SER A 130 -10.85 3.52 1.62
N LEU A 131 -11.96 2.85 1.37
CA LEU A 131 -12.22 2.11 0.12
C LEU A 131 -12.28 3.06 -1.06
N ALA A 132 -12.88 4.24 -0.93
CA ALA A 132 -12.87 5.25 -1.99
C ALA A 132 -11.44 5.64 -2.40
N THR A 133 -10.49 5.69 -1.46
CA THR A 133 -9.08 5.99 -1.79
C THR A 133 -8.46 4.98 -2.75
N LEU A 134 -8.96 3.73 -2.79
CA LEU A 134 -8.47 2.74 -3.74
C LEU A 134 -8.62 3.23 -5.18
N ALA A 135 -9.77 3.83 -5.49
CA ALA A 135 -10.07 4.32 -6.83
C ALA A 135 -9.35 5.64 -7.14
N TRP A 136 -9.48 6.67 -6.29
CA TRP A 136 -9.01 8.02 -6.65
C TRP A 136 -7.54 8.28 -6.31
N PHE A 137 -6.95 7.52 -5.37
CA PHE A 137 -5.55 7.69 -4.95
C PHE A 137 -4.69 6.50 -5.38
N TRP A 138 -5.06 5.28 -4.98
CA TRP A 138 -4.18 4.13 -5.15
C TRP A 138 -4.12 3.62 -6.60
N VAL A 139 -5.19 3.72 -7.39
CA VAL A 139 -5.10 3.38 -8.82
C VAL A 139 -4.11 4.28 -9.57
N PRO A 140 -4.17 5.62 -9.46
CA PRO A 140 -3.13 6.48 -10.03
C PRO A 140 -1.73 6.22 -9.44
N ALA A 141 -1.62 6.15 -8.11
CA ALA A 141 -0.33 5.97 -7.43
C ALA A 141 0.34 4.64 -7.80
N HIS A 142 -0.39 3.54 -7.80
CA HIS A 142 0.14 2.24 -8.21
C HIS A 142 0.38 2.14 -9.71
N THR A 143 -0.31 2.91 -10.55
CA THR A 143 0.05 2.98 -11.99
C THR A 143 1.46 3.54 -12.15
N VAL A 144 1.79 4.63 -11.43
CA VAL A 144 3.16 5.16 -11.41
C VAL A 144 4.13 4.13 -10.83
N THR A 145 3.75 3.46 -9.74
CA THR A 145 4.57 2.42 -9.13
C THR A 145 4.88 1.26 -10.07
N PHE A 146 3.89 0.74 -10.80
CA PHE A 146 4.08 -0.39 -11.70
C PHE A 146 4.82 -0.02 -12.98
N ALA A 147 4.87 1.27 -13.34
CA ALA A 147 5.71 1.76 -14.44
C ALA A 147 7.21 1.79 -14.08
N LEU A 148 7.56 1.72 -12.79
CA LEU A 148 8.97 1.70 -12.35
C LEU A 148 9.59 0.30 -12.41
N PRO A 149 10.94 0.20 -12.44
CA PRO A 149 11.65 -1.06 -12.27
C PRO A 149 11.28 -1.77 -10.97
N TYR A 150 11.34 -3.11 -10.98
CA TYR A 150 10.78 -3.99 -9.95
C TYR A 150 11.27 -3.69 -8.53
N GLU A 151 12.52 -3.29 -8.40
CA GLU A 151 13.24 -3.04 -7.14
C GLU A 151 12.77 -1.77 -6.45
N TYR A 152 12.24 -0.80 -7.21
CA TYR A 152 11.73 0.47 -6.69
C TYR A 152 10.25 0.43 -6.33
N GLN A 153 9.49 -0.55 -6.84
CA GLN A 153 8.03 -0.57 -6.71
C GLN A 153 7.57 -0.57 -5.24
N ILE A 154 8.23 -1.37 -4.39
CA ILE A 154 7.86 -1.48 -2.98
C ILE A 154 8.25 -0.27 -2.16
N GLY A 155 9.45 0.29 -2.41
CA GLY A 155 9.87 1.53 -1.76
C GLY A 155 8.92 2.67 -2.08
N LEU A 156 8.53 2.83 -3.36
CA LEU A 156 7.56 3.84 -3.75
C LEU A 156 6.16 3.58 -3.17
N ALA A 157 5.69 2.32 -3.15
CA ALA A 157 4.42 1.97 -2.50
C ALA A 157 4.41 2.34 -1.00
N ALA A 158 5.51 2.12 -0.30
CA ALA A 158 5.65 2.52 1.10
C ALA A 158 5.66 4.05 1.27
N LEU A 159 6.26 4.79 0.33
CA LEU A 159 6.20 6.26 0.31
C LEU A 159 4.78 6.79 0.06
N TRP A 160 3.97 6.11 -0.76
CA TRP A 160 2.57 6.49 -0.95
C TRP A 160 1.76 6.41 0.35
N SER A 161 2.08 5.49 1.28
CA SER A 161 1.46 5.47 2.62
C SER A 161 1.72 6.76 3.41
N VAL A 162 2.90 7.36 3.27
CA VAL A 162 3.22 8.66 3.89
C VAL A 162 2.39 9.78 3.27
N ALA A 163 2.35 9.84 1.94
CA ALA A 163 1.60 10.84 1.21
C ALA A 163 0.10 10.78 1.54
N LEU A 164 -0.49 9.58 1.52
CA LEU A 164 -1.90 9.39 1.87
C LEU A 164 -2.18 9.76 3.33
N GLY A 165 -1.29 9.39 4.25
CA GLY A 165 -1.39 9.75 5.66
C GLY A 165 -1.55 11.25 5.84
N LEU A 166 -0.70 12.05 5.19
CA LEU A 166 -0.78 13.51 5.19
C LEU A 166 -2.10 14.03 4.59
N ILE A 167 -2.47 13.56 3.38
CA ILE A 167 -3.69 13.99 2.69
C ILE A 167 -4.93 13.76 3.56
N MET A 168 -5.04 12.56 4.13
CA MET A 168 -6.16 12.16 4.99
C MET A 168 -6.17 12.92 6.33
N GLY A 169 -4.99 13.23 6.86
CA GLY A 169 -4.84 14.06 8.05
C GLY A 169 -5.40 15.47 7.84
N PHE A 170 -5.09 16.10 6.71
CA PHE A 170 -5.61 17.43 6.38
C PHE A 170 -7.11 17.44 6.06
N THR A 171 -7.65 16.41 5.43
CA THR A 171 -9.10 16.31 5.17
C THR A 171 -9.90 16.17 6.47
N LYS A 172 -9.40 15.41 7.44
CA LYS A 172 -10.03 15.28 8.77
C LYS A 172 -10.01 16.58 9.60
N ARG A 173 -9.16 17.54 9.27
CA ARG A 173 -9.12 18.86 9.93
C ARG A 173 -10.23 19.80 9.46
N ARG A 174 -10.77 19.59 8.25
CA ARG A 174 -11.81 20.44 7.64
C ARG A 174 -13.24 19.92 7.85
N SER A 175 -13.39 18.72 8.40
CA SER A 175 -14.65 18.07 8.77
C SER A 175 -14.87 18.18 10.27
#